data_AF-A0A5D4JH89-F1
#
_entry.id   AF-A0A5D4JH89-F1
#
_cell.length_a   1.000
_cell.length_b   1.000
_cell.length_c   1.000
_cell.angle_alpha   90.00
_cell.angle_beta   90.00
_cell.angle_gamma   90.00
#
_symmetry.space_group_name_H-M   'P 1'
#
loop_
_entity.id
_entity.type
_entity.pdbx_description
1 polymer ?
#
loop_
_entity_poly.entity_id
_entity_poly.type
_entity_poly.pdbx_seq_one_letter_code
_entity_poly.pdbx_strand_id
1 'polypeptide(L)'
;MLQCTAVALLPPDAVLRLTAPGADRPEDPEPYVLCELGTHDDQRTEHAAYLRPGRTPDSPALWFFWTGSGPERTHRAESSPWCPAVLRRLDSGLVRRCALFDHHTAAHSWDVTDPLGDLIAEQFVSGDSPEG
;
A
#
# COMPACT_ATOMS: atom_id res chain seq x y z
N MET A 1 -8.36 -14.68 -0.20
CA MET A 1 -7.47 -13.56 -0.58
C MET A 1 -6.68 -13.99 -1.81
N LEU A 2 -6.72 -13.23 -2.90
CA LEU A 2 -6.04 -13.56 -4.14
C LEU A 2 -4.99 -12.50 -4.42
N GLN A 3 -3.85 -12.88 -5.02
CA GLN A 3 -2.91 -11.90 -5.52
C GLN A 3 -3.60 -11.06 -6.59
N CYS A 4 -3.68 -9.76 -6.36
CA CYS A 4 -4.32 -8.83 -7.28
C CYS A 4 -3.38 -8.56 -8.47
N THR A 5 -3.93 -8.75 -9.66
CA THR A 5 -3.28 -8.41 -10.93
C THR A 5 -4.11 -7.40 -11.71
N ALA A 6 -4.96 -6.64 -11.01
CA ALA A 6 -5.85 -5.68 -11.65
C ALA A 6 -5.03 -4.57 -12.33
N VAL A 7 -5.43 -4.26 -13.55
CA VAL A 7 -4.85 -3.21 -14.38
C VAL A 7 -5.96 -2.26 -14.83
N ALA A 8 -5.65 -0.96 -14.86
CA ALA A 8 -6.57 0.05 -15.35
C ALA A 8 -5.86 1.02 -16.30
N LEU A 9 -6.45 1.26 -17.47
CA LEU A 9 -6.08 2.39 -18.32
C LEU A 9 -6.40 3.70 -17.58
N LEU A 10 -5.48 4.64 -17.43
CA LEU A 10 -5.76 5.94 -16.82
C LEU A 10 -6.72 6.75 -17.71
N PRO A 11 -7.76 7.37 -17.13
CA PRO A 11 -8.63 8.27 -17.88
C PRO A 11 -7.85 9.56 -18.25
N PRO A 12 -8.25 10.27 -19.32
CA PRO A 12 -7.52 11.45 -19.80
C PRO A 12 -7.33 12.55 -18.75
N ASP A 13 -8.28 12.74 -17.84
CA ASP A 13 -8.18 13.73 -16.76
C ASP A 13 -7.12 13.34 -15.71
N ALA A 14 -6.97 12.05 -15.41
CA ALA A 14 -5.90 11.56 -14.54
C ALA A 14 -4.53 11.72 -15.21
N VAL A 15 -4.44 11.44 -16.52
CA VAL A 15 -3.22 11.69 -17.31
C VAL A 15 -2.85 13.18 -17.34
N LEU A 16 -3.83 14.07 -17.42
CA LEU A 16 -3.58 15.52 -17.36
C LEU A 16 -3.11 15.99 -15.98
N ARG A 17 -3.72 15.47 -14.90
CA ARG A 17 -3.28 15.74 -13.51
C ARG A 17 -1.88 15.22 -13.25
N LEU A 18 -1.55 14.12 -13.91
CA LEU A 18 -0.19 13.67 -14.06
C LEU A 18 0.58 14.80 -14.78
N THR A 19 0.49 14.99 -16.08
CA THR A 19 1.39 15.84 -16.90
C THR A 19 1.43 17.37 -16.62
N ALA A 20 0.77 17.85 -15.55
CA ALA A 20 0.79 19.26 -15.16
C ALA A 20 2.23 19.82 -14.95
N PRO A 21 2.53 21.05 -15.42
CA PRO A 21 3.86 21.67 -15.31
C PRO A 21 4.38 21.78 -13.87
N GLY A 22 5.67 21.55 -13.67
CA GLY A 22 6.35 21.67 -12.36
C GLY A 22 6.39 20.36 -11.55
N ALA A 23 6.12 19.22 -12.18
CA ALA A 23 6.40 17.91 -11.64
C ALA A 23 7.71 17.39 -12.25
N ASP A 24 8.67 16.96 -11.42
CA ASP A 24 9.76 16.10 -11.87
C ASP A 24 9.14 14.84 -12.48
N ARG A 25 9.42 14.56 -13.75
CA ARG A 25 8.70 13.55 -14.52
C ARG A 25 9.60 12.65 -15.36
N PRO A 26 9.22 11.38 -15.54
CA PRO A 26 9.53 10.64 -16.75
C PRO A 26 8.72 11.22 -17.95
N GLU A 27 9.35 11.32 -19.12
CA GLU A 27 8.85 12.05 -20.29
C GLU A 27 7.53 11.53 -20.89
N ASP A 28 7.07 10.33 -20.50
CA ASP A 28 5.76 9.79 -20.92
C ASP A 28 5.25 8.78 -19.87
N PRO A 29 4.20 9.08 -19.08
CA PRO A 29 3.62 8.10 -18.18
C PRO A 29 2.92 7.01 -19.00
N GLU A 30 3.19 5.74 -18.69
CA GLU A 30 2.43 4.64 -19.27
C GLU A 30 0.93 4.87 -19.02
N PRO A 31 0.06 4.65 -20.01
CA PRO A 31 -1.36 4.98 -19.88
C PRO A 31 -2.08 3.97 -19.00
N TYR A 32 -1.40 3.02 -18.37
CA TYR A 32 -1.98 2.00 -17.52
C TYR A 32 -1.30 1.97 -16.14
N VAL A 33 -2.06 1.56 -15.13
CA VAL A 33 -1.58 1.35 -13.76
C VAL A 33 -1.96 -0.02 -13.24
N LEU A 34 -1.10 -0.58 -12.40
CA LEU A 34 -1.29 -1.86 -11.71
C LEU A 34 -1.70 -1.62 -10.27
N CYS A 35 -2.54 -2.50 -9.71
CA CYS A 35 -2.89 -2.41 -8.29
C CYS A 35 -1.67 -2.68 -7.40
N GLU A 36 -1.36 -1.75 -6.49
CA GLU A 36 -0.23 -1.83 -5.57
C GLU A 36 -0.59 -2.42 -4.20
N LEU A 37 -1.88 -2.67 -3.94
CA LEU A 37 -2.34 -3.27 -2.69
C LEU A 37 -1.96 -4.75 -2.53
N GLY A 38 -1.41 -5.37 -3.58
CA GLY A 38 -0.92 -6.74 -3.52
C GLY A 38 -2.06 -7.74 -3.40
N THR A 39 -2.31 -8.29 -2.21
CA THR A 39 -3.32 -9.33 -2.00
C THR A 39 -4.54 -8.74 -1.30
N HIS A 40 -5.70 -8.77 -1.96
CA HIS A 40 -6.99 -8.37 -1.40
C HIS A 40 -8.13 -9.16 -2.08
N ASP A 41 -9.39 -8.94 -1.69
CA ASP A 41 -10.52 -9.56 -2.40
C ASP A 41 -10.77 -8.90 -3.77
N ASP A 42 -11.25 -9.66 -4.75
CA ASP A 42 -11.37 -9.22 -6.14
C ASP A 42 -12.72 -8.59 -6.48
N GLN A 43 -13.79 -8.92 -5.76
CA GLN A 43 -15.15 -8.60 -6.21
C GLN A 43 -15.69 -7.25 -5.74
N ARG A 44 -15.17 -6.66 -4.65
CA ARG A 44 -15.65 -5.35 -4.13
C ARG A 44 -14.58 -4.47 -3.49
N THR A 45 -13.34 -4.91 -3.37
CA THR A 45 -12.27 -4.04 -2.88
C THR A 45 -11.89 -3.00 -3.92
N GLU A 46 -11.76 -1.76 -3.46
CA GLU A 46 -11.17 -0.69 -4.23
C GLU A 46 -9.67 -0.95 -4.46
N HIS A 47 -9.27 -0.91 -5.72
CA HIS A 47 -7.88 -0.98 -6.12
C HIS A 47 -7.22 0.40 -6.01
N ALA A 48 -5.90 0.42 -5.84
CA ALA A 48 -5.14 1.65 -5.75
C ALA A 48 -3.78 1.53 -6.44
N ALA A 49 -3.34 2.62 -7.08
CA ALA A 49 -2.02 2.74 -7.69
C ALA A 49 -1.40 4.10 -7.37
N TYR A 50 -0.11 4.11 -7.08
CA TYR A 50 0.63 5.33 -6.81
C TYR A 50 0.89 6.08 -8.11
N LEU A 51 0.59 7.38 -8.14
CA LEU A 51 0.76 8.21 -9.33
C LEU A 51 1.96 9.15 -9.24
N ARG A 52 2.10 9.87 -8.13
CA ARG A 52 3.20 10.82 -7.92
C ARG A 52 3.37 11.17 -6.45
N PRO A 53 4.59 11.56 -6.03
CA PRO A 53 4.81 12.02 -4.66
C PRO A 53 4.15 13.39 -4.43
N GLY A 54 3.96 13.71 -3.16
CA GLY A 54 3.66 15.07 -2.73
C GLY A 54 4.85 16.02 -2.94
N ARG A 55 4.68 17.31 -2.60
CA ARG A 55 5.74 18.32 -2.75
C ARG A 55 6.94 18.10 -1.80
N THR A 56 6.69 17.43 -0.68
CA THR A 56 7.70 17.02 0.30
C THR A 56 7.54 15.53 0.61
N PRO A 57 8.55 14.87 1.21
CA PRO A 57 8.45 13.45 1.58
C PRO A 57 7.25 13.11 2.48
N ASP A 58 6.78 14.07 3.30
CA ASP A 58 5.64 13.89 4.20
C ASP A 58 4.31 14.38 3.60
N SER A 59 4.34 15.09 2.47
CA SER A 59 3.13 15.59 1.82
C SER A 59 2.31 14.44 1.24
N PRO A 60 0.96 14.53 1.26
CA PRO A 60 0.09 13.59 0.58
C PRO A 60 0.53 13.31 -0.86
N ALA A 61 0.59 12.04 -1.23
CA ALA A 61 0.88 11.59 -2.58
C ALA A 61 -0.41 11.52 -3.41
N LEU A 62 -0.29 11.66 -4.72
CA LEU A 62 -1.43 11.43 -5.62
C LEU A 62 -1.57 9.93 -5.87
N TRP A 63 -2.79 9.43 -5.71
CA TRP A 63 -3.16 8.04 -5.93
C TRP A 63 -4.31 7.95 -6.92
N PHE A 64 -4.36 6.85 -7.66
CA PHE A 64 -5.48 6.48 -8.51
C PHE A 64 -6.23 5.32 -7.87
N PHE A 65 -7.53 5.50 -7.65
CA PHE A 65 -8.41 4.50 -7.07
C PHE A 65 -9.44 4.06 -8.09
N TRP A 66 -9.74 2.76 -8.14
CA TRP A 66 -10.81 2.24 -8.99
C TRP A 66 -11.50 1.02 -8.41
N THR A 67 -12.77 0.84 -8.75
CA THR A 67 -13.54 -0.37 -8.43
C THR A 67 -14.18 -0.91 -9.69
N GLY A 68 -14.15 -2.23 -9.84
CA GLY A 68 -14.63 -2.91 -11.04
C GLY A 68 -13.66 -2.82 -12.22
N SER A 69 -14.15 -3.20 -13.40
CA SER A 69 -13.33 -3.36 -14.61
C SER A 69 -14.02 -2.79 -15.85
N GLY A 70 -13.24 -2.47 -16.87
CA GLY A 70 -13.78 -2.02 -18.15
C GLY A 70 -14.39 -0.61 -18.10
N PRO A 71 -15.32 -0.28 -19.02
CA PRO A 71 -15.84 1.08 -19.17
C PRO A 71 -16.75 1.53 -18.01
N GLU A 72 -17.39 0.60 -17.31
CA GLU A 72 -18.32 0.87 -16.19
C GLU A 72 -17.59 1.06 -14.84
N ARG A 73 -16.26 1.05 -14.83
CA ARG A 73 -15.50 1.19 -13.58
C ARG A 73 -15.74 2.58 -12.97
N THR A 74 -15.90 2.61 -11.66
CA THR A 74 -15.80 3.85 -10.91
C THR A 74 -14.33 4.13 -10.62
N HIS A 75 -13.92 5.39 -10.67
CA HIS A 75 -12.53 5.76 -10.41
C HIS A 75 -12.41 7.19 -9.87
N ARG A 76 -11.29 7.47 -9.19
CA ARG A 76 -10.89 8.82 -8.79
C ARG A 76 -9.37 8.95 -8.72
N ALA A 77 -8.88 10.16 -8.92
CA ALA A 77 -7.50 10.53 -8.63
C ALA A 77 -7.47 11.60 -7.54
N GLU A 78 -6.89 11.28 -6.38
CA GLU A 78 -6.88 12.18 -5.21
C GLU A 78 -5.55 12.13 -4.47
N SER A 79 -5.26 13.22 -3.75
CA SER A 79 -4.09 13.27 -2.87
C SER A 79 -4.45 12.63 -1.53
N SER A 80 -3.76 11.54 -1.18
CA SER A 80 -3.97 10.80 0.07
C SER A 80 -2.70 10.83 0.93
N PRO A 81 -2.83 11.01 2.27
CA PRO A 81 -1.68 10.96 3.17
C PRO A 81 -1.01 9.59 3.12
N TRP A 82 0.27 9.55 3.47
CA TRP A 82 1.01 8.29 3.61
C TRP A 82 0.53 7.53 4.85
N CYS A 83 0.52 6.20 4.76
CA CYS A 83 0.25 5.34 5.90
C CYS A 83 1.28 5.60 7.03
N PRO A 84 0.83 5.82 8.28
CA PRO A 84 1.72 6.14 9.41
C PRO A 84 2.53 4.93 9.89
N ALA A 85 2.25 3.74 9.36
CA ALA A 85 2.92 2.50 9.71
C ALA A 85 4.43 2.57 9.50
N VAL A 86 5.18 2.04 10.48
CA VAL A 86 6.63 1.88 10.40
C VAL A 86 6.96 0.39 10.33
N LEU A 87 7.58 0.00 9.23
CA LEU A 87 8.06 -1.34 8.95
C LEU A 87 9.48 -1.49 9.48
N ARG A 88 9.70 -2.51 10.30
CA ARG A 88 11.00 -2.87 10.87
C ARG A 88 11.44 -4.22 10.33
N ARG A 89 12.64 -4.25 9.76
CA ARG A 89 13.30 -5.47 9.33
C ARG A 89 14.24 -5.93 10.44
N LEU A 90 13.89 -7.02 11.12
CA LEU A 90 14.63 -7.52 12.28
C LEU A 90 16.04 -8.00 11.92
N ASP A 91 16.22 -8.57 10.72
CA ASP A 91 17.49 -9.07 10.19
C ASP A 91 18.56 -7.98 10.01
N SER A 92 18.13 -6.78 9.63
CA SER A 92 19.00 -5.68 9.17
C SER A 92 18.90 -4.44 10.04
N GLY A 93 17.97 -4.40 10.99
CA GLY A 93 17.62 -3.22 11.78
C GLY A 93 17.03 -2.08 10.95
N LEU A 94 16.74 -2.30 9.66
CA LEU A 94 16.24 -1.27 8.76
C LEU A 94 14.81 -0.85 9.16
N VAL A 95 14.61 0.45 9.30
CA VAL A 95 13.33 1.06 9.61
C VAL A 95 12.87 1.89 8.41
N ARG A 96 11.69 1.59 7.88
CA ARG A 96 11.07 2.33 6.77
C ARG A 96 9.60 2.60 7.06
N ARG A 97 9.03 3.65 6.47
CA ARG A 97 7.58 3.86 6.51
C ARG A 97 6.90 2.97 5.47
N CYS A 98 5.65 2.62 5.69
CA CYS A 98 4.83 2.01 4.65
C CYS A 98 4.75 2.96 3.45
N ALA A 99 4.88 2.42 2.24
CA ALA A 99 4.87 3.19 1.00
C ALA A 99 3.46 3.32 0.39
N LEU A 100 2.43 2.92 1.11
CA LEU A 100 1.02 3.00 0.67
C LEU A 100 0.31 4.18 1.33
N PHE A 101 -0.87 4.54 0.80
CA PHE A 101 -1.75 5.56 1.35
C PHE A 101 -2.38 5.15 2.69
N ASP A 102 -2.78 6.12 3.50
CA ASP A 102 -3.42 5.88 4.78
C ASP A 102 -4.74 5.08 4.65
N HIS A 103 -5.03 4.20 5.61
CA HIS A 103 -6.18 3.29 5.59
C HIS A 103 -6.22 2.30 4.41
N HIS A 104 -5.08 1.95 3.81
CA HIS A 104 -5.01 0.88 2.82
C HIS A 104 -5.40 -0.49 3.38
N THR A 105 -5.89 -1.38 2.53
CA THR A 105 -6.29 -2.75 2.92
C THR A 105 -5.15 -3.77 2.90
N ALA A 106 -3.98 -3.41 2.37
CA ALA A 106 -2.82 -4.29 2.38
C ALA A 106 -2.36 -4.59 3.83
N ALA A 107 -1.99 -5.84 4.08
CA ALA A 107 -1.55 -6.29 5.40
C ALA A 107 -0.18 -5.71 5.79
N HIS A 108 -0.02 -5.47 7.08
CA HIS A 108 1.24 -5.13 7.73
C HIS A 108 1.85 -6.34 8.43
N SER A 109 3.08 -6.19 8.94
CA SER A 109 3.78 -7.26 9.64
C SER A 109 3.08 -7.72 10.93
N TRP A 110 2.31 -6.84 11.60
CA TRP A 110 1.55 -7.21 12.80
C TRP A 110 0.23 -7.93 12.48
N ASP A 111 -0.18 -7.96 11.21
CA ASP A 111 -1.36 -8.73 10.78
C ASP A 111 -0.98 -10.21 10.50
N VAL A 112 0.31 -10.54 10.53
CA VAL A 112 0.81 -11.91 10.36
C VAL A 112 0.68 -12.64 11.70
N THR A 113 -0.11 -13.71 11.71
CA THR A 113 -0.10 -14.68 12.81
C THR A 113 1.19 -15.50 12.73
N ASP A 114 1.98 -15.52 13.81
CA ASP A 114 3.18 -16.35 13.97
C ASP A 114 2.98 -17.34 15.13
N PRO A 115 2.29 -18.47 14.90
CA PRO A 115 2.04 -19.46 15.95
C PRO A 115 3.32 -20.06 16.54
N LEU A 116 4.41 -20.08 15.78
CA LEU A 116 5.70 -20.55 16.28
C LEU A 116 6.30 -19.54 17.26
N GLY A 117 6.26 -18.24 16.92
CA GLY A 117 6.62 -17.16 17.82
C GLY A 117 5.84 -17.20 19.13
N ASP A 118 4.53 -17.45 19.06
CA ASP A 118 3.67 -17.59 20.23
C ASP A 118 4.13 -18.74 21.15
N LEU A 119 4.37 -19.94 20.59
CA LEU A 119 4.86 -21.10 21.35
C LEU A 119 6.23 -20.86 22.00
N ILE A 120 7.13 -20.14 21.31
CA ILE A 120 8.45 -19.79 21.86
C ILE A 120 8.28 -18.82 23.04
N ALA A 121 7.41 -17.81 22.93
CA ALA A 121 7.15 -16.85 23.99
C ALA A 121 6.54 -17.51 25.24
N GLU A 122 5.62 -18.45 25.09
CA GLU A 122 5.02 -19.22 26.18
C GLU A 122 6.06 -20.01 27.00
N GLN A 123 7.08 -20.57 26.33
CA GLN A 123 8.16 -21.29 26.99
C GLN A 123 9.02 -20.36 27.88
N PHE A 124 9.26 -19.12 27.45
CA PHE A 124 10.02 -18.14 28.23
C PHE A 124 9.24 -17.62 29.44
N VAL A 125 7.92 -17.44 29.32
CA VAL A 125 7.08 -17.01 30.46
C VAL A 125 6.92 -18.13 31.50
N SER A 126 6.90 -19.39 31.07
CA SER A 126 6.75 -20.54 31.96
C SER A 126 8.06 -20.96 32.66
N GLY A 127 9.22 -20.53 32.13
CA GLY A 127 10.54 -20.88 32.66
C GLY A 127 11.05 -19.99 33.79
N ASP A 128 10.35 -18.90 34.14
CA ASP A 128 10.80 -17.90 35.12
C ASP A 128 9.98 -17.93 36.43
N SER A 129 9.34 -19.07 36.75
CA SER A 129 8.76 -19.27 38.07
C SER A 129 9.89 -19.62 39.04
N PRO A 130 10.31 -18.73 39.97
CA PRO A 130 11.30 -19.10 40.96
C PRO A 130 10.63 -20.12 41.88
N GLU A 131 11.14 -21.36 41.88
CA GLU A 131 10.84 -22.30 42.96
C GLU A 131 11.37 -21.69 44.26
N GLY A 132 10.44 -21.22 45.09
CA GLY A 132 10.69 -20.82 46.47
C GLY A 132 10.89 -22.01 47.39
#